data_AF-A0A9W6SWT4-F1
#
_entry.id   AF-A0A9W6SWT4-F1
#
_cell.length_a   1.000
_cell.length_b   1.000
_cell.length_c   1.000
_cell.angle_alpha   90.00
_cell.angle_beta   90.00
_cell.angle_gamma   90.00
#
_symmetry.space_group_name_H-M   'P 1'
#
loop_
_entity.id
_entity.type
_entity.pdbx_description
1 polymer ?
#
loop_
_entity_poly.entity_id
_entity_poly.type
_entity_poly.pdbx_seq_one_letter_code
_entity_poly.pdbx_strand_id
1 'polypeptide(L)'
;MAVKAIQTIYKEHKHDFTFSLIFTEARFRDLIVATSSTYLLYFIGSFMFLEPYHMFTSFIQYLLLSPAYINVLNIYAFCNIHDISWGTKGVSAATDLGIAKSAHDNDNELELLIPITRKQINTAYNKLYDKFTEQTVHTESAISEEEKDTFYFALVRSMTVLTWMFSNFIIVALVTETGGLYELTPDDIQGTDYLPKHRTTVFLSIILWLVAFMALFRFVGAFFYLVGRLGDFFRFRQRKSRHSGFYV
;
A
#
# COMPACT_ATOMS: atom_id res chain seq x y z
N MET A 1 -11.11 -19.75 17.78
CA MET A 1 -12.29 -18.96 18.20
C MET A 1 -13.52 -19.22 17.33
N ALA A 2 -13.49 -19.00 16.00
CA ALA A 2 -14.65 -19.29 15.13
C ALA A 2 -15.12 -20.75 15.19
N VAL A 3 -14.18 -21.71 15.16
CA VAL A 3 -14.50 -23.14 15.31
C VAL A 3 -15.11 -23.45 16.68
N LYS A 4 -14.63 -22.81 17.75
CA LYS A 4 -15.20 -22.96 19.10
C LYS A 4 -16.61 -22.38 19.17
N ALA A 5 -16.85 -21.21 18.58
CA ALA A 5 -18.19 -20.62 18.49
C ALA A 5 -19.17 -21.53 17.74
N ILE A 6 -18.75 -22.11 16.61
CA ILE A 6 -19.54 -23.09 15.85
C ILE A 6 -19.77 -24.37 16.66
N GLN A 7 -18.76 -24.85 17.38
CA GLN A 7 -18.88 -26.03 18.26
C GLN A 7 -19.81 -25.79 19.45
N THR A 8 -19.82 -24.58 20.03
CA THR A 8 -20.75 -24.21 21.10
C THR A 8 -22.18 -24.14 20.59
N ILE A 9 -22.40 -23.49 19.43
CA ILE A 9 -23.72 -23.43 18.77
C ILE A 9 -24.21 -24.83 18.38
N TYR A 10 -23.32 -25.69 17.87
CA TYR A 10 -23.62 -27.08 17.53
C TYR A 10 -23.97 -27.92 18.76
N LYS A 11 -23.30 -27.69 19.90
CA LYS A 11 -23.61 -28.38 21.17
C LYS A 11 -24.95 -27.93 21.76
N GLU A 12 -25.31 -26.65 21.65
CA GLU A 12 -26.58 -26.11 22.13
C GLU A 12 -27.78 -26.52 21.25
N HIS A 13 -27.58 -26.69 19.93
CA HIS A 13 -28.68 -26.93 18.98
C HIS A 13 -28.56 -28.25 18.21
N LYS A 14 -28.14 -29.33 18.90
CA LYS A 14 -27.94 -30.67 18.31
C LYS A 14 -29.17 -31.27 17.59
N HIS A 15 -30.38 -30.83 17.91
CA HIS A 15 -31.62 -31.45 17.44
C HIS A 15 -32.55 -30.54 16.60
N ASP A 16 -32.28 -29.23 16.51
CA ASP A 16 -33.15 -28.25 15.82
C ASP A 16 -32.39 -27.41 14.77
N PHE A 17 -31.55 -28.05 13.93
CA PHE A 17 -30.80 -27.34 12.88
C PHE A 17 -31.73 -26.90 11.72
N THR A 18 -32.56 -25.89 11.96
CA THR A 18 -33.46 -25.29 10.97
C THR A 18 -32.78 -24.09 10.33
N PHE A 19 -32.98 -23.84 9.03
CA PHE A 19 -32.47 -22.64 8.32
C PHE A 19 -32.85 -21.32 9.02
N SER A 20 -33.88 -21.30 9.88
CA SER A 20 -34.23 -20.16 10.72
C SER A 20 -33.13 -19.77 11.70
N LEU A 21 -32.34 -20.72 12.24
CA LEU A 21 -31.24 -20.46 13.18
C LEU A 21 -30.15 -19.57 12.59
N ILE A 22 -30.02 -19.60 11.25
CA ILE A 22 -29.13 -18.72 10.49
C ILE A 22 -29.49 -17.24 10.70
N PHE A 23 -30.78 -16.96 10.90
CA PHE A 23 -31.32 -15.63 11.10
C PHE A 23 -31.64 -15.32 12.57
N THR A 24 -31.81 -16.34 13.42
CA THR A 24 -32.11 -16.20 14.85
C THR A 24 -30.88 -15.82 15.69
N GLU A 25 -29.72 -16.45 15.45
CA GLU A 25 -28.52 -16.16 16.24
C GLU A 25 -27.71 -15.01 15.62
N ALA A 26 -27.67 -13.87 16.32
CA ALA A 26 -27.04 -12.64 15.83
C ALA A 26 -25.57 -12.84 15.41
N ARG A 27 -24.79 -13.59 16.20
CA ARG A 27 -23.36 -13.86 15.91
C ARG A 27 -23.17 -14.66 14.64
N PHE A 28 -24.00 -15.67 14.43
CA PHE A 28 -23.90 -16.55 13.27
C PHE A 28 -24.38 -15.85 12.00
N ARG A 29 -25.47 -15.08 12.11
CA ARG A 29 -25.97 -14.20 11.04
C ARG A 29 -24.91 -13.20 10.59
N ASP A 30 -24.29 -12.46 11.51
CA ASP A 30 -23.31 -11.42 11.16
C ASP A 30 -22.07 -12.02 10.48
N LEU A 31 -21.63 -13.21 10.92
CA LEU A 31 -20.52 -13.93 10.29
C LEU A 31 -20.85 -14.37 8.86
N ILE A 32 -22.05 -14.90 8.64
CA ILE A 32 -22.51 -15.30 7.30
C ILE A 32 -22.66 -14.08 6.40
N VAL A 33 -23.27 -13.00 6.89
CA VAL A 33 -23.44 -11.77 6.11
C VAL A 33 -22.09 -11.19 5.70
N ALA A 34 -21.11 -11.10 6.61
CA ALA A 34 -19.79 -10.58 6.28
C ALA A 34 -19.01 -11.47 5.28
N THR A 35 -19.03 -12.79 5.50
CA THR A 35 -18.33 -13.75 4.65
C THR A 35 -18.98 -13.84 3.27
N SER A 36 -20.31 -13.90 3.21
CA SER A 36 -21.06 -13.89 1.95
C SER A 36 -20.88 -12.57 1.23
N SER A 37 -20.98 -11.40 1.88
CA SER A 37 -20.74 -10.11 1.24
C SER A 37 -19.35 -10.05 0.58
N THR A 38 -18.32 -10.56 1.27
CA THR A 38 -16.95 -10.55 0.73
C THR A 38 -16.79 -11.43 -0.50
N TYR A 39 -17.34 -12.65 -0.52
CA TYR A 39 -17.12 -13.57 -1.64
C TYR A 39 -18.21 -13.52 -2.72
N LEU A 40 -19.48 -13.38 -2.32
CA LEU A 40 -20.63 -13.37 -3.22
C LEU A 40 -20.65 -12.10 -4.07
N LEU A 41 -20.35 -10.93 -3.51
CA LEU A 41 -20.29 -9.70 -4.30
C LEU A 41 -19.13 -9.73 -5.31
N TYR A 42 -18.00 -10.35 -4.94
CA TYR A 42 -16.90 -10.58 -5.88
C TYR A 42 -17.32 -11.51 -7.01
N PHE A 43 -17.99 -12.62 -6.70
CA PHE A 43 -18.51 -13.54 -7.70
C PHE A 43 -19.49 -12.84 -8.65
N ILE A 44 -20.51 -12.16 -8.12
CA ILE A 44 -21.49 -11.40 -8.92
C ILE A 44 -20.78 -10.36 -9.78
N GLY A 45 -19.80 -9.65 -9.21
CA GLY A 45 -18.96 -8.70 -9.94
C GLY A 45 -18.28 -9.36 -11.15
N SER A 46 -17.64 -10.51 -10.99
CA SER A 46 -16.98 -11.22 -12.08
C SER A 46 -17.93 -11.61 -13.23
N PHE A 47 -19.20 -11.95 -12.92
CA PHE A 47 -20.20 -12.16 -13.97
C PHE A 47 -20.64 -10.87 -14.66
N MET A 48 -20.76 -9.76 -13.93
CA MET A 48 -21.07 -8.47 -14.53
C MET A 48 -19.98 -7.98 -15.50
N PHE A 49 -18.72 -8.33 -15.23
CA PHE A 49 -17.59 -8.06 -16.12
C PHE A 49 -17.39 -9.13 -17.20
N LEU A 50 -18.25 -10.15 -17.27
CA LEU A 50 -18.24 -11.24 -18.26
C LEU A 50 -16.97 -12.11 -18.27
N GLU A 51 -16.20 -12.12 -17.18
CA GLU A 51 -14.94 -12.86 -17.08
C GLU A 51 -14.89 -13.72 -15.80
N PRO A 52 -15.77 -14.72 -15.59
CA PRO A 52 -15.80 -15.49 -14.33
C PRO A 52 -14.62 -16.47 -14.17
N TYR A 53 -13.90 -16.77 -15.26
CA TYR A 53 -12.90 -17.85 -15.31
C TYR A 53 -11.76 -17.68 -14.30
N HIS A 54 -11.31 -16.44 -14.05
CA HIS A 54 -10.22 -16.15 -13.11
C HIS A 54 -10.53 -16.58 -11.67
N MET A 55 -11.81 -16.60 -11.28
CA MET A 55 -12.21 -17.02 -9.94
C MET A 55 -12.18 -18.55 -9.79
N PHE A 56 -12.29 -19.32 -10.86
CA PHE A 56 -12.21 -20.78 -10.77
C PHE A 56 -10.77 -21.28 -10.81
N THR A 57 -9.89 -20.63 -11.58
CA THR A 57 -8.51 -21.09 -11.76
C THR A 57 -7.56 -20.64 -10.66
N SER A 58 -7.72 -19.40 -10.17
CA SER A 58 -6.68 -18.75 -9.35
C SER A 58 -7.16 -18.34 -7.96
N PHE A 59 -8.42 -18.61 -7.59
CA PHE A 59 -8.99 -18.14 -6.32
C PHE A 59 -8.35 -18.78 -5.09
N ILE A 60 -8.11 -20.10 -5.10
CA ILE A 60 -7.47 -20.77 -3.96
C ILE A 60 -6.04 -20.28 -3.77
N GLN A 61 -5.29 -20.13 -4.87
CA GLN A 61 -3.92 -19.58 -4.85
C GLN A 61 -3.93 -18.15 -4.30
N TYR A 62 -4.86 -17.31 -4.77
CA TYR A 62 -5.06 -15.97 -4.27
C TYR A 62 -5.38 -15.94 -2.77
N LEU A 63 -6.28 -16.81 -2.29
CA LEU A 63 -6.68 -16.85 -0.89
C LEU A 63 -5.49 -17.22 0.00
N LEU A 64 -4.68 -18.21 -0.42
CA LEU A 64 -3.47 -18.63 0.30
C LEU A 64 -2.38 -17.55 0.31
N LEU A 65 -2.18 -16.83 -0.80
CA LEU A 65 -1.18 -15.76 -0.86
C LEU A 65 -1.67 -14.43 -0.28
N SER A 66 -2.98 -14.19 -0.19
CA SER A 66 -3.55 -12.92 0.25
C SER A 66 -3.01 -12.41 1.60
N PRO A 67 -2.90 -13.21 2.68
CA PRO A 67 -2.30 -12.72 3.93
C PRO A 67 -0.82 -12.37 3.77
N ALA A 68 -0.07 -13.11 2.94
CA ALA A 68 1.33 -12.81 2.68
C ALA A 68 1.47 -11.50 1.90
N TYR A 69 0.66 -11.28 0.87
CA TYR A 69 0.66 -10.04 0.11
C TYR A 69 0.29 -8.83 0.97
N ILE A 70 -0.78 -8.93 1.78
CA ILE A 70 -1.21 -7.82 2.65
C ILE A 70 -0.10 -7.46 3.64
N ASN A 71 0.58 -8.43 4.24
CA ASN A 71 1.62 -8.14 5.21
C ASN A 71 2.94 -7.67 4.55
N VAL A 72 3.45 -8.42 3.56
CA VAL A 72 4.74 -8.14 2.93
C VAL A 72 4.72 -6.86 2.11
N LEU A 73 3.68 -6.65 1.28
CA LEU A 73 3.62 -5.46 0.43
C LEU A 73 3.44 -4.18 1.26
N ASN A 74 2.63 -4.22 2.32
CA ASN A 74 2.45 -3.05 3.19
C ASN A 74 3.76 -2.66 3.88
N ILE A 75 4.47 -3.63 4.48
CA ILE A 75 5.77 -3.37 5.13
C ILE A 75 6.78 -2.87 4.09
N TYR A 76 6.86 -3.53 2.93
CA TYR A 76 7.77 -3.11 1.86
C TYR A 76 7.50 -1.69 1.38
N ALA A 77 6.23 -1.31 1.22
CA ALA A 77 5.84 0.04 0.83
C ALA A 77 6.25 1.08 1.89
N PHE A 78 6.02 0.81 3.18
CA PHE A 78 6.43 1.73 4.25
C PHE A 78 7.96 1.86 4.35
N CYS A 79 8.69 0.76 4.16
CA CYS A 79 10.15 0.78 4.13
C CYS A 79 10.73 1.49 2.89
N ASN A 80 9.98 1.63 1.80
CA ASN A 80 10.43 2.27 0.56
C ASN A 80 9.67 3.57 0.24
N ILE A 81 9.07 4.23 1.23
CA ILE A 81 8.28 5.45 1.03
C ILE A 81 9.09 6.63 0.43
N HIS A 82 10.41 6.60 0.61
CA HIS A 82 11.36 7.58 0.06
C HIS A 82 11.63 7.37 -1.44
N ASP A 83 11.38 6.17 -1.97
CA ASP A 83 11.61 5.84 -3.38
C ASP A 83 10.38 6.18 -4.23
N ILE A 84 10.10 7.48 -4.35
CA ILE A 84 9.03 8.04 -5.20
C ILE A 84 9.41 7.96 -6.69
N SER A 85 10.63 7.50 -7.02
CA SER A 85 11.08 7.32 -8.39
C SER A 85 10.28 6.24 -9.14
N TRP A 86 9.52 5.40 -8.44
CA TRP A 86 8.59 4.44 -9.03
C TRP A 86 7.39 5.14 -9.67
N GLY A 87 7.60 5.65 -10.88
CA GLY A 87 6.58 6.34 -11.67
C GLY A 87 7.10 7.55 -12.47
N THR A 88 8.34 7.99 -12.22
CA THR A 88 8.92 9.20 -12.83
C THR A 88 10.29 8.97 -13.48
N LYS A 89 10.77 7.72 -13.60
CA LYS A 89 12.08 7.37 -14.21
C LYS A 89 12.28 7.81 -15.67
N GLY A 90 11.26 8.38 -16.32
CA GLY A 90 11.35 8.98 -17.66
C GLY A 90 11.53 10.51 -17.69
N VAL A 91 11.51 11.18 -16.52
CA VAL A 91 11.62 12.64 -16.42
C VAL A 91 12.91 13.03 -15.71
N SER A 92 14.03 12.41 -16.06
CA SER A 92 15.33 12.94 -15.68
C SER A 92 15.59 14.16 -16.55
N ALA A 93 15.51 15.35 -15.95
CA ALA A 93 16.11 16.55 -16.53
C ALA A 93 17.55 16.19 -16.89
N ALA A 94 17.89 16.27 -18.17
CA ALA A 94 19.24 16.07 -18.64
C ALA A 94 20.14 17.00 -17.82
N THR A 95 20.98 16.42 -16.96
CA THR A 95 22.00 17.17 -16.23
C THR A 95 22.91 17.76 -17.30
N ASP A 96 22.73 19.05 -17.57
CA ASP A 96 23.54 19.80 -18.52
C ASP A 96 24.98 19.76 -18.03
N LEU A 97 25.80 18.91 -18.65
CA LEU A 97 27.24 18.93 -18.45
C LEU A 97 27.70 20.27 -19.04
N GLY A 98 27.82 21.26 -18.14
CA GLY A 98 27.95 22.68 -18.47
C GLY A 98 28.68 22.96 -19.77
N ILE A 99 28.03 23.76 -20.62
CA ILE A 99 28.47 24.14 -21.96
C ILE A 99 29.97 24.45 -21.97
N ALA A 100 30.75 23.56 -22.60
CA ALA A 100 32.11 23.87 -23.00
C ALA A 100 32.02 25.00 -24.05
N LYS A 101 32.36 26.23 -23.64
CA LYS A 101 32.44 27.34 -24.58
C LYS A 101 33.66 27.11 -25.48
N SER A 102 33.42 26.71 -26.73
CA SER A 102 34.41 26.84 -27.79
C SER A 102 34.67 28.33 -28.02
N ALA A 103 35.93 28.74 -28.04
CA ALA A 103 36.31 30.12 -28.29
C ALA A 103 36.32 30.48 -29.79
N HIS A 104 36.11 29.51 -30.68
CA HIS A 104 36.09 29.74 -32.12
C HIS A 104 34.95 28.99 -32.83
N ASP A 105 34.33 29.71 -33.77
CA ASP A 105 33.11 29.37 -34.52
C ASP A 105 33.33 28.33 -35.64
N ASN A 106 34.43 27.57 -35.63
CA ASN A 106 34.60 26.42 -36.50
C ASN A 106 35.64 25.46 -35.93
N ASP A 107 35.27 24.18 -36.00
CA ASP A 107 36.03 22.96 -35.72
C ASP A 107 36.19 22.47 -34.27
N ASN A 108 36.04 21.15 -34.18
CA ASN A 108 36.07 20.27 -33.01
C ASN A 108 37.45 20.21 -32.34
N GLU A 109 38.08 21.35 -32.06
CA GLU A 109 39.31 21.40 -31.29
C GLU A 109 39.05 21.99 -29.90
N LEU A 110 39.08 21.09 -28.92
CA LEU A 110 39.10 21.44 -27.52
C LEU A 110 40.47 22.04 -27.22
N GLU A 111 40.60 23.37 -27.27
CA GLU A 111 41.81 24.04 -26.80
C GLU A 111 41.91 23.92 -25.27
N LEU A 112 42.43 22.78 -24.83
CA LEU A 112 43.09 22.68 -23.54
C LEU A 112 44.33 23.56 -23.62
N LEU A 113 44.24 24.77 -23.07
CA LEU A 113 45.37 25.69 -22.87
C LEU A 113 46.37 25.05 -21.89
N ILE A 114 47.14 24.08 -22.38
CA ILE A 114 48.24 23.47 -21.64
C ILE A 114 49.37 24.50 -21.63
N PRO A 115 49.83 24.96 -20.46
CA PRO A 115 50.90 25.95 -20.37
C PRO A 115 52.19 25.38 -20.96
N ILE A 116 52.61 25.85 -22.14
CA ILE A 116 53.81 25.37 -22.86
C ILE A 116 55.10 26.11 -22.47
N THR A 117 54.98 27.31 -21.89
CA THR A 117 56.15 28.12 -21.55
C THR A 117 56.62 27.81 -20.13
N ARG A 118 57.95 27.67 -19.91
CA ARG A 118 58.54 27.40 -18.58
C ARG A 118 57.97 28.27 -17.46
N LYS A 119 57.74 29.55 -17.73
CA LYS A 119 57.13 30.50 -16.78
C LYS A 119 55.69 30.13 -16.41
N GLN A 120 54.87 29.76 -17.40
CA GLN A 120 53.48 29.37 -17.19
C GLN A 120 53.37 28.02 -16.47
N ILE A 121 54.27 27.07 -16.79
CA ILE A 121 54.35 25.78 -16.07
C ILE A 121 54.67 26.03 -14.60
N ASN A 122 55.64 26.90 -14.32
CA ASN A 122 56.01 27.23 -12.94
C ASN A 122 54.87 27.97 -12.21
N THR A 123 54.14 28.85 -12.90
CA THR A 123 52.96 29.52 -12.34
C THR A 123 51.82 28.53 -12.06
N ALA A 124 51.56 27.58 -12.96
CA ALA A 124 50.55 26.54 -12.76
C ALA A 124 50.96 25.59 -11.62
N TYR A 125 52.23 25.21 -11.55
CA TYR A 125 52.79 24.39 -10.49
C TYR A 125 52.67 25.08 -9.13
N ASN A 126 53.07 26.35 -9.01
CA ASN A 126 52.94 27.09 -7.77
C ASN A 126 51.47 27.25 -7.37
N LYS A 127 50.56 27.50 -8.32
CA LYS A 127 49.12 27.60 -8.06
C LYS A 127 48.54 26.28 -7.53
N LEU A 128 49.00 25.14 -8.04
CA LEU A 128 48.62 23.82 -7.52
C LEU A 128 49.25 23.56 -6.15
N TYR A 129 50.55 23.87 -6.00
CA TYR A 129 51.28 23.74 -4.75
C TYR A 129 50.63 24.55 -3.63
N ASP A 130 50.25 25.81 -3.89
CA ASP A 130 49.54 26.66 -2.94
C ASP A 130 48.18 26.07 -2.57
N LYS A 131 47.45 25.50 -3.56
CA LYS A 131 46.17 24.82 -3.33
C LYS A 131 46.29 23.53 -2.51
N PHE A 132 47.43 22.83 -2.59
CA PHE A 132 47.72 21.66 -1.76
C PHE A 132 48.30 22.03 -0.38
N THR A 133 48.97 23.19 -0.29
CA THR A 133 49.61 23.69 0.93
C THR A 133 48.63 24.45 1.83
N GLU A 134 47.58 25.04 1.26
CA GLU A 134 46.39 25.42 2.02
C GLU A 134 45.83 24.16 2.68
N GLN A 135 46.20 23.95 3.94
CA GLN A 135 45.54 23.00 4.81
C GLN A 135 44.09 23.45 4.85
N THR A 136 43.22 22.72 4.13
CA THR A 136 41.79 22.90 4.20
C THR A 136 41.44 22.76 5.67
N VAL A 137 41.21 23.88 6.34
CA VAL A 137 40.53 23.88 7.62
C VAL A 137 39.28 23.10 7.31
N HIS A 138 39.13 21.92 7.92
CA HIS A 138 37.85 21.26 7.95
C HIS A 138 36.96 22.19 8.79
N THR A 139 36.50 23.29 8.19
CA THR A 139 35.22 23.87 8.52
C THR A 139 34.29 22.68 8.40
N GLU A 140 33.69 22.26 9.51
CA GLU A 140 32.60 21.30 9.50
C GLU A 140 31.71 21.71 8.32
N SER A 141 31.79 20.95 7.23
CA SER A 141 31.12 21.31 6.00
C SER A 141 29.67 21.39 6.40
N ALA A 142 29.08 22.59 6.31
CA ALA A 142 27.67 22.77 6.59
C ALA A 142 26.96 21.67 5.81
N ILE A 143 26.36 20.71 6.53
CA ILE A 143 25.80 19.47 6.00
C ILE A 143 25.15 19.82 4.67
N SER A 144 25.62 19.22 3.58
CA SER A 144 25.15 19.62 2.25
C SER A 144 23.63 19.47 2.23
N GLU A 145 22.93 20.32 1.46
CA GLU A 145 21.46 20.26 1.41
C GLU A 145 20.97 18.86 1.05
N GLU A 146 21.74 18.16 0.21
CA GLU A 146 21.52 16.76 -0.20
C GLU A 146 21.69 15.74 0.95
N GLU A 147 22.65 15.94 1.85
CA GLU A 147 22.81 15.12 3.06
C GLU A 147 21.67 15.36 4.07
N LYS A 148 21.17 16.60 4.20
CA LYS A 148 20.03 16.92 5.05
C LYS A 148 18.75 16.26 4.55
N ASP A 149 18.52 16.28 3.24
CA ASP A 149 17.38 15.63 2.61
C ASP A 149 17.43 14.11 2.80
N THR A 150 18.60 13.51 2.60
CA THR A 150 18.81 12.07 2.83
C THR A 150 18.50 11.68 4.28
N PHE A 151 18.95 12.48 5.25
CA PHE A 151 18.64 12.26 6.66
C PHE A 151 17.14 12.45 6.97
N TYR A 152 16.51 13.48 6.40
CA TYR A 152 15.08 13.73 6.54
C TYR A 152 14.24 12.57 6.01
N PHE A 153 14.54 12.07 4.81
CA PHE A 153 13.83 10.91 4.23
C PHE A 153 14.05 9.63 5.04
N ALA A 154 15.25 9.41 5.56
CA ALA A 154 15.53 8.28 6.45
C ALA A 154 14.73 8.36 7.76
N LEU A 155 14.58 9.56 8.33
CA LEU A 155 13.77 9.81 9.52
C LEU A 155 12.28 9.56 9.24
N VAL A 156 11.73 10.13 8.15
CA VAL A 156 10.32 9.96 7.76
C VAL A 156 9.97 8.50 7.59
N ARG A 157 10.81 7.72 6.89
CA ARG A 157 10.65 6.26 6.76
C ARG A 157 10.57 5.58 8.13
N SER A 158 11.53 5.87 9.00
CA SER A 158 11.65 5.21 10.30
C SER A 158 10.48 5.56 11.23
N MET A 159 10.06 6.83 11.25
CA MET A 159 8.90 7.29 12.03
C MET A 159 7.59 6.68 11.50
N THR A 160 7.41 6.60 10.19
CA THR A 160 6.22 5.99 9.59
C THR A 160 6.08 4.53 10.00
N VAL A 161 7.16 3.74 9.88
CA VAL A 161 7.16 2.33 10.30
C VAL A 161 6.94 2.20 11.81
N LEU A 162 7.55 3.08 12.62
CA LEU A 162 7.38 3.07 14.07
C LEU A 162 5.93 3.38 14.49
N THR A 163 5.31 4.42 13.93
CA THR A 163 3.90 4.75 14.17
C THR A 163 2.98 3.61 13.72
N TRP A 164 3.27 3.01 12.55
CA TRP A 164 2.51 1.86 12.08
C TRP A 164 2.63 0.66 13.04
N MET A 165 3.83 0.29 13.47
CA MET A 165 4.04 -0.79 14.44
C MET A 165 3.35 -0.52 15.78
N PHE A 166 3.47 0.71 16.30
CA PHE A 166 2.84 1.11 17.57
C PHE A 166 1.31 1.09 17.49
N SER A 167 0.73 1.57 16.40
CA SER A 167 -0.72 1.52 16.19
C SER A 167 -1.25 0.08 16.09
N ASN A 168 -0.54 -0.81 15.39
CA ASN A 168 -0.89 -2.23 15.34
C ASN A 168 -0.74 -2.90 16.72
N PHE A 169 0.30 -2.54 17.48
CA PHE A 169 0.48 -3.03 18.83
C PHE A 169 -0.69 -2.64 19.75
N ILE A 170 -1.15 -1.39 19.70
CA ILE A 170 -2.33 -0.94 20.45
C ILE A 170 -3.56 -1.76 20.07
N ILE A 171 -3.79 -1.97 18.77
CA ILE A 171 -4.94 -2.76 18.30
C ILE A 171 -4.86 -4.20 18.83
N VAL A 172 -3.70 -4.84 18.74
CA VAL A 172 -3.50 -6.21 19.26
C VAL A 172 -3.70 -6.26 20.77
N ALA A 173 -3.18 -5.28 21.51
CA ALA A 173 -3.36 -5.19 22.95
C ALA A 173 -4.86 -5.06 23.32
N LEU A 174 -5.59 -4.13 22.68
CA LEU A 174 -7.02 -3.96 22.89
C LEU A 174 -7.82 -5.22 22.53
N VAL A 175 -7.48 -5.88 21.42
CA VAL A 175 -8.13 -7.13 20.99
C VAL A 175 -7.81 -8.28 21.96
N THR A 176 -6.61 -8.35 22.51
CA THR A 176 -6.22 -9.40 23.46
C THR A 176 -6.88 -9.19 24.82
N GLU A 177 -6.95 -7.95 25.30
CA GLU A 177 -7.69 -7.57 26.52
C GLU A 177 -9.20 -7.87 26.38
N THR A 178 -9.79 -7.54 25.24
CA THR A 178 -11.23 -7.81 24.99
C THR A 178 -11.53 -9.25 24.58
N GLY A 179 -10.55 -9.97 24.03
CA GLY A 179 -10.66 -11.30 23.42
C GLY A 179 -10.16 -12.46 24.28
N GLY A 180 -9.54 -12.17 25.44
CA GLY A 180 -9.49 -13.09 26.57
C GLY A 180 -8.17 -13.80 26.83
N LEU A 181 -7.35 -13.21 27.70
CA LEU A 181 -6.46 -13.94 28.61
C LEU A 181 -7.26 -14.65 29.74
N TYR A 182 -8.51 -14.25 29.97
CA TYR A 182 -9.38 -14.78 31.02
C TYR A 182 -9.99 -16.15 30.70
N GLU A 183 -10.00 -16.61 29.44
CA GLU A 183 -10.51 -17.95 29.08
C GLU A 183 -9.48 -19.07 29.30
N LEU A 184 -8.22 -18.72 29.64
CA LEU A 184 -7.13 -19.68 29.86
C LEU A 184 -6.85 -19.94 31.34
N THR A 185 -7.47 -19.21 32.26
CA THR A 185 -7.38 -19.45 33.70
C THR A 185 -8.40 -20.52 34.08
N PRO A 186 -8.01 -21.66 34.66
CA PRO A 186 -8.95 -22.66 35.12
C PRO A 186 -9.87 -22.08 36.20
N ASP A 187 -11.16 -22.40 36.11
CA ASP A 187 -12.24 -22.02 37.02
C ASP A 187 -11.96 -22.40 38.49
N ASP A 188 -11.23 -21.58 39.25
CA ASP A 188 -11.13 -21.80 40.72
C ASP A 188 -11.09 -20.55 41.58
N ILE A 189 -11.67 -19.43 41.13
CA ILE A 189 -12.03 -18.35 42.05
C ILE A 189 -13.45 -17.88 41.75
N GLN A 190 -14.38 -18.35 42.58
CA GLN A 190 -15.70 -17.76 42.76
C GLN A 190 -15.52 -16.30 43.17
N GLY A 191 -15.63 -15.38 42.23
CA GLY A 191 -15.52 -13.98 42.55
C GLY A 191 -15.31 -13.12 41.33
N THR A 192 -16.36 -12.37 41.02
CA THR A 192 -16.34 -11.06 40.35
C THR A 192 -16.23 -11.04 38.82
N ASP A 193 -17.38 -10.71 38.22
CA ASP A 193 -17.59 -10.26 36.84
C ASP A 193 -16.64 -9.12 36.44
N TYR A 194 -15.53 -9.43 35.80
CA TYR A 194 -14.68 -8.42 35.17
C TYR A 194 -14.32 -8.81 33.73
N LEU A 195 -15.35 -8.80 32.86
CA LEU A 195 -15.37 -8.33 31.46
C LEU A 195 -16.61 -8.93 30.76
N PRO A 196 -17.63 -8.14 30.37
CA PRO A 196 -18.88 -8.69 29.88
C PRO A 196 -18.67 -9.36 28.52
N LYS A 197 -19.05 -10.64 28.37
CA LYS A 197 -19.18 -11.36 27.09
C LYS A 197 -19.90 -10.52 26.01
N HIS A 198 -20.76 -9.59 26.43
CA HIS A 198 -21.46 -8.63 25.58
C HIS A 198 -20.54 -7.63 24.85
N ARG A 199 -19.40 -7.23 25.41
CA ARG A 199 -18.51 -6.23 24.77
C ARG A 199 -17.75 -6.82 23.59
N THR A 200 -17.26 -8.06 23.74
CA THR A 200 -16.56 -8.79 22.68
C THR A 200 -17.50 -9.12 21.51
N THR A 201 -18.76 -9.48 21.79
CA THR A 201 -19.75 -9.76 20.73
C THR A 201 -20.16 -8.51 19.97
N VAL A 202 -20.33 -7.37 20.66
CA VAL A 202 -20.60 -6.08 20.02
C VAL A 202 -19.42 -5.63 19.14
N PHE A 203 -18.19 -5.74 19.64
CA PHE A 203 -17.00 -5.41 18.87
C PHE A 203 -16.87 -6.27 17.59
N LEU A 204 -17.06 -7.59 17.71
CA LEU A 204 -17.03 -8.50 16.57
C LEU A 204 -18.13 -8.15 15.55
N SER A 205 -19.36 -7.89 16.01
CA SER A 205 -20.48 -7.52 15.15
C SER A 205 -20.17 -6.24 14.36
N ILE A 206 -19.60 -5.21 15.02
CA ILE A 206 -19.21 -3.96 14.36
C ILE A 206 -18.18 -4.20 13.26
N ILE A 207 -17.13 -4.99 13.53
CA ILE A 207 -16.10 -5.29 12.52
C ILE A 207 -16.70 -6.05 11.34
N LEU A 208 -17.53 -7.08 11.59
CA LEU A 208 -18.16 -7.87 10.54
C LEU A 208 -19.08 -7.02 9.64
N TRP A 209 -19.85 -6.11 10.24
CA TRP A 209 -20.68 -5.16 9.51
C TRP A 209 -19.86 -4.12 8.74
N LEU A 210 -18.73 -3.65 9.30
CA LEU A 210 -17.83 -2.73 8.61
C LEU A 210 -17.20 -3.40 7.38
N VAL A 211 -16.77 -4.66 7.49
CA VAL A 211 -16.26 -5.44 6.35
C VAL A 211 -17.34 -5.61 5.28
N ALA A 212 -18.58 -5.94 5.69
CA ALA A 212 -19.70 -6.06 4.77
C ALA A 212 -20.01 -4.74 4.05
N PHE A 213 -19.96 -3.61 4.75
CA PHE A 213 -20.15 -2.28 4.19
C PHE A 213 -19.04 -1.91 3.20
N MET A 214 -17.77 -2.16 3.54
CA MET A 214 -16.63 -1.91 2.64
C MET A 214 -16.72 -2.73 1.36
N ALA A 215 -17.12 -4.00 1.45
CA ALA A 215 -17.36 -4.85 0.28
C ALA A 215 -18.47 -4.30 -0.62
N LEU A 216 -19.58 -3.85 -0.01
CA LEU A 216 -20.69 -3.22 -0.73
C LEU A 216 -20.26 -1.90 -1.40
N PHE A 217 -19.54 -1.04 -0.70
CA PHE A 217 -19.05 0.23 -1.26
C PHE A 217 -18.17 0.00 -2.50
N ARG A 218 -17.25 -0.97 -2.44
CA ARG A 218 -16.43 -1.36 -3.59
C ARG A 218 -17.27 -1.89 -4.74
N PHE A 219 -18.28 -2.71 -4.46
CA PHE A 219 -19.18 -3.25 -5.47
C PHE A 219 -19.99 -2.15 -6.18
N VAL A 220 -20.50 -1.17 -5.41
CA VAL A 220 -21.19 0.00 -5.95
C VAL A 220 -20.28 0.82 -6.86
N GLY A 221 -19.03 1.05 -6.45
CA GLY A 221 -18.02 1.71 -7.30
C GLY A 221 -17.76 0.95 -8.61
N ALA A 222 -17.64 -0.37 -8.54
CA ALA A 222 -17.46 -1.22 -9.72
C ALA A 222 -18.69 -1.20 -10.65
N PHE A 223 -19.90 -1.18 -10.09
CA PHE A 223 -21.15 -1.05 -10.84
C PHE A 223 -21.21 0.30 -11.58
N PHE A 224 -20.91 1.42 -10.90
CA PHE A 224 -20.88 2.74 -11.53
C PHE A 224 -19.84 2.83 -12.65
N TYR A 225 -18.66 2.26 -12.46
CA TYR A 225 -17.63 2.19 -13.49
C TYR A 225 -18.11 1.42 -14.74
N LEU A 226 -18.79 0.29 -14.55
CA LEU A 226 -19.32 -0.51 -15.66
C LEU A 226 -20.37 0.27 -16.45
N VAL A 227 -21.29 0.97 -15.77
CA VAL A 227 -22.31 1.82 -16.40
C VAL A 227 -21.66 2.95 -17.20
N GLY A 228 -20.64 3.61 -16.63
CA GLY A 228 -19.88 4.66 -17.32
C GLY A 228 -19.19 4.13 -18.59
N ARG A 229 -18.48 3.00 -18.47
CA ARG A 229 -17.80 2.32 -19.58
C ARG A 229 -18.78 1.94 -20.70
N LEU A 230 -19.95 1.43 -20.35
CA LEU A 230 -20.99 1.07 -21.31
C LEU A 230 -21.53 2.33 -22.01
N GLY A 231 -21.75 3.42 -21.26
CA GLY A 231 -22.16 4.71 -21.80
C GLY A 231 -21.16 5.28 -22.81
N ASP A 232 -19.86 5.24 -22.49
CA ASP A 232 -18.79 5.71 -23.38
C ASP A 232 -18.67 4.83 -24.62
N PHE A 233 -18.82 3.51 -24.48
CA PHE A 233 -18.86 2.58 -25.61
C PHE A 233 -20.01 2.92 -26.58
N PHE A 234 -21.22 3.19 -26.07
CA PHE A 234 -22.34 3.59 -26.91
C PHE A 234 -22.10 4.94 -27.61
N ARG A 235 -21.53 5.94 -26.91
CA ARG A 235 -21.17 7.23 -27.51
C ARG A 235 -20.12 7.08 -28.61
N PHE A 236 -19.11 6.24 -28.39
CA PHE A 236 -18.09 5.94 -29.39
C PHE A 236 -18.70 5.29 -30.64
N ARG A 237 -19.61 4.33 -30.46
CA ARG A 237 -20.31 3.67 -31.57
C ARG A 237 -21.18 4.65 -32.38
N GLN A 238 -21.88 5.56 -31.71
CA GLN A 238 -22.66 6.61 -32.38
C GLN A 238 -21.77 7.58 -33.17
N ARG A 239 -20.61 7.99 -32.63
CA ARG A 239 -19.64 8.84 -33.35
C ARG A 239 -19.09 8.15 -34.59
N LYS A 240 -18.74 6.87 -34.51
CA LYS A 240 -18.24 6.09 -35.66
C LYS A 240 -19.30 5.98 -36.78
N SER A 241 -20.57 5.77 -36.43
CA SER A 241 -21.67 5.68 -37.39
C SER A 241 -21.97 7.00 -38.12
N ARG A 242 -21.75 8.17 -37.48
CA ARG A 242 -21.91 9.47 -38.14
C ARG A 242 -20.80 9.76 -39.15
N HIS A 243 -19.57 9.32 -38.89
CA HIS A 243 -18.46 9.52 -39.82
C HIS A 243 -18.53 8.59 -41.05
N SER A 244 -19.08 7.39 -40.94
CA SER A 244 -19.27 6.48 -42.09
C SER A 244 -20.44 6.87 -43.01
N GLY A 245 -21.36 7.71 -42.55
CA GLY A 245 -22.50 8.20 -43.36
C GLY A 245 -22.18 9.40 -44.26
N PHE A 246 -20.96 9.93 -44.21
CA PHE A 246 -20.54 11.12 -44.99
C PHE A 246 -19.69 10.76 -46.23
N TYR A 247 -19.49 9.46 -46.49
CA TYR A 247 -18.73 8.93 -47.63
C TYR A 247 -19.58 8.01 -48.52
N VAL A 248 -20.82 8.41 -48.79
CA VAL A 248 -21.70 7.80 -49.80
C VAL A 248 -22.29 8.90 -50.65
#